data_AF-A0A8H8C7Y4-F1
#
_entry.id   AF-A0A8H8C7Y4-F1
#
_cell.length_a   1.000
_cell.length_b   1.000
_cell.length_c   1.000
_cell.angle_alpha   90.00
_cell.angle_beta   90.00
_cell.angle_gamma   90.00
#
_symmetry.space_group_name_H-M   'P 1'
#
loop_
_entity.id
_entity.type
_entity.pdbx_description
1 polymer ?
#
loop_
_entity_poly.entity_id
_entity_poly.type
_entity_poly.pdbx_seq_one_letter_code
_entity_poly.pdbx_strand_id
1 'polypeptide(L)'
;MDAFTPAQTTELVSRIGAKKARMRLDKMFINSFLGGALLSFGAALSLSTNSSPWFQTNARGLIRTISAMVFPVGLITVMLTGADLFTSYCMYSVVALLHRRCSFVDLLKTWFVSFFGNLAGALFFVVVLTGYGGTFESDPFKAEALSFAKSKAVTPHWHQIFLKGILCNWLVCMAVFLAISSR
;
A
#
# COMPACT_ATOMS: atom_id res chain seq x y z
N MET A 1 -9.22 -22.07 19.16
CA MET A 1 -8.60 -20.82 18.70
C MET A 1 -9.64 -20.14 17.84
N ASP A 2 -9.97 -18.88 18.13
CA ASP A 2 -11.00 -18.15 17.37
C ASP A 2 -10.54 -17.83 15.94
N ALA A 3 -9.22 -17.83 15.69
CA ALA A 3 -8.64 -17.58 14.37
C ALA A 3 -8.83 -18.74 13.38
N PHE A 4 -9.08 -18.38 12.11
CA PHE A 4 -9.12 -19.33 11.00
C PHE A 4 -7.78 -20.03 10.77
N THR A 5 -7.86 -21.32 10.41
CA THR A 5 -6.70 -22.08 9.93
C THR A 5 -6.18 -21.53 8.60
N PRO A 6 -4.89 -21.73 8.25
CA PRO A 6 -4.35 -21.27 6.96
C PRO A 6 -5.14 -21.75 5.73
N ALA A 7 -5.70 -22.97 5.79
CA ALA A 7 -6.55 -23.51 4.72
C ALA A 7 -7.87 -22.73 4.58
N GLN A 8 -8.53 -22.42 5.71
CA GLN A 8 -9.75 -21.61 5.74
C GLN A 8 -9.48 -20.19 5.25
N THR A 9 -8.38 -19.56 5.69
CA THR A 9 -7.99 -18.22 5.26
C THR A 9 -7.69 -18.18 3.76
N THR A 10 -7.00 -19.17 3.21
CA THR A 10 -6.74 -19.28 1.77
C THR A 10 -8.04 -19.38 0.97
N GLU A 11 -9.00 -20.15 1.47
CA GLU A 11 -10.33 -20.25 0.86
C GLU A 11 -11.09 -18.91 0.90
N LEU A 12 -11.02 -18.16 2.00
CA LEU A 12 -11.60 -16.81 2.11
C LEU A 12 -10.94 -15.82 1.14
N VAL A 13 -9.61 -15.81 1.08
CA VAL A 13 -8.81 -15.01 0.13
C VAL A 13 -9.25 -15.28 -1.31
N SER A 14 -9.43 -16.56 -1.67
CA SER A 14 -9.93 -16.98 -2.97
C SER A 14 -11.34 -16.45 -3.26
N ARG A 15 -12.27 -16.54 -2.29
CA ARG A 15 -13.64 -16.02 -2.44
C ARG A 15 -13.67 -14.51 -2.58
N ILE A 16 -12.84 -13.80 -1.82
CA ILE A 16 -12.68 -12.34 -1.93
C ILE A 16 -12.20 -11.99 -3.34
N GLY A 17 -11.16 -12.67 -3.84
CA GLY A 17 -10.67 -12.45 -5.20
C GLY A 17 -11.73 -12.68 -6.28
N ALA A 18 -12.50 -13.75 -6.17
CA ALA A 18 -13.61 -14.03 -7.09
C ALA A 18 -14.71 -12.94 -7.05
N LYS A 19 -15.06 -12.47 -5.84
CA LYS A 19 -16.04 -11.38 -5.66
C LYS A 19 -15.53 -10.07 -6.27
N LYS A 20 -14.27 -9.73 -6.02
CA LYS A 20 -13.65 -8.49 -6.53
C LYS A 20 -13.47 -8.52 -8.05
N ALA A 21 -13.15 -9.68 -8.64
CA ALA A 21 -13.06 -9.88 -10.09
C ALA A 21 -14.36 -9.53 -10.85
N ARG A 22 -15.52 -9.78 -10.22
CA ARG A 22 -16.86 -9.49 -10.76
C ARG A 22 -17.43 -8.15 -10.30
N MET A 23 -16.66 -7.36 -9.53
CA MET A 23 -17.09 -6.05 -9.07
C MET A 23 -17.21 -5.09 -10.26
N ARG A 24 -18.20 -4.21 -10.18
CA ARG A 24 -18.42 -3.13 -11.15
C ARG A 24 -17.21 -2.19 -11.15
N LEU A 25 -16.74 -1.80 -12.34
CA LEU A 25 -15.44 -1.11 -12.50
C LEU A 25 -15.40 0.25 -11.78
N ASP A 26 -16.52 0.97 -11.77
CA ASP A 26 -16.70 2.23 -11.04
C ASP A 26 -16.49 2.06 -9.53
N LYS A 27 -17.11 1.03 -8.93
CA LYS A 27 -16.95 0.74 -7.51
C LYS A 27 -15.53 0.31 -7.17
N MET A 28 -14.93 -0.52 -8.02
CA MET A 28 -13.54 -0.95 -7.86
C MET A 28 -12.59 0.26 -7.93
N PHE A 29 -12.78 1.15 -8.91
CA PHE A 29 -11.97 2.35 -9.03
C PHE A 29 -12.09 3.27 -7.83
N ILE A 30 -13.31 3.53 -7.33
CA ILE A 30 -13.54 4.39 -6.15
C ILE A 30 -12.91 3.77 -4.90
N ASN A 31 -13.08 2.47 -4.66
CA ASN A 31 -12.45 1.80 -3.53
C ASN A 31 -10.93 1.83 -3.63
N SER A 32 -10.37 1.69 -4.83
CA SER A 32 -8.93 1.79 -5.07
C SER A 32 -8.42 3.22 -4.92
N PHE A 33 -9.19 4.21 -5.34
CA PHE A 33 -8.89 5.62 -5.09
C PHE A 33 -8.78 5.90 -3.59
N LEU A 34 -9.76 5.45 -2.80
CA LEU A 34 -9.73 5.57 -1.34
C LEU A 34 -8.51 4.84 -0.74
N GLY A 35 -8.22 3.63 -1.20
CA GLY A 35 -7.06 2.87 -0.73
C GLY A 35 -5.72 3.58 -0.98
N GLY A 36 -5.58 4.23 -2.15
CA GLY A 36 -4.42 5.04 -2.49
C GLY A 36 -4.27 6.26 -1.57
N ALA A 37 -5.35 7.02 -1.38
CA ALA A 37 -5.34 8.21 -0.52
C ALA A 37 -5.03 7.87 0.95
N LEU A 38 -5.63 6.80 1.48
CA LEU A 38 -5.41 6.34 2.85
C LEU A 38 -3.98 5.82 3.07
N LEU A 39 -3.40 5.12 2.10
CA LEU A 39 -2.00 4.69 2.18
C LEU A 39 -1.05 5.90 2.12
N SER A 40 -1.38 6.91 1.29
CA SER A 40 -0.61 8.15 1.20
C SER A 40 -0.59 8.94 2.51
N PHE A 41 -1.65 8.87 3.33
CA PHE A 41 -1.64 9.44 4.68
C PHE A 41 -0.54 8.80 5.56
N GLY A 42 -0.43 7.47 5.57
CA GLY A 42 0.64 6.78 6.30
C GLY A 42 2.05 7.13 5.77
N ALA A 43 2.19 7.30 4.46
CA ALA A 43 3.44 7.74 3.84
C ALA A 43 3.80 9.19 4.24
N ALA A 44 2.84 10.10 4.25
CA ALA A 44 3.03 11.49 4.66
C ALA A 44 3.46 11.58 6.13
N LEU A 45 2.81 10.81 7.01
CA LEU A 45 3.17 10.76 8.42
C LEU A 45 4.60 10.24 8.62
N SER A 46 4.98 9.18 7.89
CA SER A 46 6.34 8.65 7.88
C SER A 46 7.38 9.66 7.39
N LEU A 47 7.07 10.45 6.35
CA LEU A 47 7.96 11.51 5.86
C LEU A 47 8.09 12.66 6.88
N SER A 48 6.96 13.04 7.49
CA SER A 48 6.93 14.06 8.55
C SER A 48 7.81 13.66 9.74
N THR A 49 7.85 12.38 10.12
CA THR A 49 8.75 11.90 11.19
C THR A 49 10.22 12.02 10.79
N ASN A 50 10.56 11.79 9.53
CA ASN A 50 11.96 11.83 9.07
C ASN A 50 12.49 13.24 8.79
N SER A 51 11.67 14.29 8.87
CA SER A 51 12.06 15.64 8.44
C SER A 51 13.10 16.32 9.32
N SER A 52 13.34 15.82 10.54
CA SER A 52 14.31 16.42 11.48
C SER A 52 15.77 16.13 11.09
N PRO A 53 16.55 17.15 10.66
CA PRO A 53 17.92 16.92 10.18
C PRO A 53 18.88 16.42 11.28
N TRP A 54 18.65 16.85 12.52
CA TRP A 54 19.50 16.46 13.65
C TRP A 54 19.49 14.93 13.86
N PHE A 55 18.30 14.32 13.79
CA PHE A 55 18.16 12.88 13.93
C PHE A 55 18.72 12.12 12.71
N GLN A 56 18.63 12.68 11.51
CA GLN A 56 19.21 12.08 10.31
C GLN A 56 20.74 11.97 10.35
N THR A 57 21.40 12.89 11.07
CA THR A 57 22.87 12.93 11.23
C THR A 57 23.33 12.14 12.46
N ASN A 58 22.71 12.35 13.61
CA ASN A 58 23.21 11.84 14.89
C ASN A 58 22.62 10.47 15.28
N ALA A 59 21.41 10.14 14.80
CA ALA A 59 20.68 8.95 15.25
C ALA A 59 19.79 8.36 14.15
N ARG A 60 20.36 8.16 12.95
CA ARG A 60 19.62 7.73 11.76
C ARG A 60 18.85 6.42 11.96
N GLY A 61 19.41 5.48 12.72
CA GLY A 61 18.73 4.21 13.02
C GLY A 61 17.44 4.42 13.82
N LEU A 62 17.47 5.30 14.82
CA LEU A 62 16.33 5.58 15.70
C LEU A 62 15.17 6.19 14.91
N ILE A 63 15.42 7.26 14.15
CA ILE A 63 14.36 7.97 13.42
C ILE A 63 13.73 7.11 12.33
N ARG A 64 14.53 6.27 11.66
CA ARG A 64 14.04 5.32 10.66
C ARG A 64 13.16 4.24 11.28
N THR A 65 13.51 3.73 12.46
CA THR A 65 12.69 2.77 13.18
C THR A 65 11.35 3.39 13.62
N ILE A 66 11.37 4.63 14.14
CA ILE A 66 10.14 5.35 14.51
C ILE A 66 9.25 5.57 13.28
N SER A 67 9.82 6.06 12.18
CA SER A 67 9.10 6.20 10.91
C SER A 67 8.50 4.88 10.41
N ALA A 68 9.24 3.77 10.52
CA ALA A 68 8.78 2.45 10.13
C ALA A 68 7.65 1.91 11.04
N MET A 69 7.62 2.28 12.32
CA MET A 69 6.52 1.93 13.24
C MET A 69 5.23 2.70 12.92
N VAL A 70 5.35 3.91 12.38
CA VAL A 70 4.20 4.79 12.13
C VAL A 70 3.60 4.57 10.73
N PHE A 71 4.42 4.18 9.74
CA PHE A 71 3.95 3.89 8.37
C PHE A 71 2.76 2.89 8.27
N PRO A 72 2.71 1.78 9.05
CA PRO A 72 1.62 0.81 8.98
C PRO A 72 0.23 1.36 9.28
N VAL A 73 0.11 2.54 9.91
CA VAL A 73 -1.19 3.20 10.17
C VAL A 73 -2.00 3.31 8.89
N GLY A 74 -1.38 3.68 7.76
CA GLY A 74 -2.08 3.77 6.48
C GLY A 74 -2.66 2.42 6.02
N LEU A 75 -1.88 1.33 6.13
CA LEU A 75 -2.34 -0.01 5.77
C LEU A 75 -3.44 -0.51 6.71
N ILE A 76 -3.33 -0.24 8.02
CA ILE A 76 -4.36 -0.56 9.01
C ILE A 76 -5.68 0.15 8.64
N THR A 77 -5.63 1.44 8.32
CA THR A 77 -6.83 2.19 7.92
C THR A 77 -7.44 1.63 6.63
N VAL A 78 -6.63 1.24 5.64
CA VAL A 78 -7.13 0.57 4.41
C VAL A 78 -7.88 -0.71 4.76
N MET A 79 -7.34 -1.54 5.66
CA MET A 79 -7.99 -2.79 6.06
C MET A 79 -9.29 -2.57 6.84
N LEU A 80 -9.29 -1.62 7.79
CA LEU A 80 -10.46 -1.33 8.62
C LEU A 80 -11.61 -0.69 7.83
N THR A 81 -11.28 0.15 6.84
CA THR A 81 -12.28 0.77 5.95
C THR A 81 -12.77 -0.17 4.85
N GLY A 82 -12.08 -1.28 4.60
CA GLY A 82 -12.37 -2.18 3.49
C GLY A 82 -12.04 -1.58 2.12
N ALA A 83 -11.18 -0.56 2.09
CA ALA A 83 -10.66 0.02 0.86
C ALA A 83 -9.73 -0.96 0.14
N ASP A 84 -9.46 -0.69 -1.13
CA ASP A 84 -8.87 -1.65 -2.03
C ASP A 84 -7.45 -1.23 -2.44
N LEU A 85 -6.49 -2.14 -2.30
CA LEU A 85 -5.08 -1.88 -2.64
C LEU A 85 -4.57 -2.88 -3.68
N PHE A 86 -3.86 -2.39 -4.69
CA PHE A 86 -3.29 -3.17 -5.79
C PHE A 86 -2.45 -4.35 -5.28
N THR A 87 -1.61 -4.10 -4.27
CA THR A 87 -0.77 -5.12 -3.63
C THR A 87 -1.58 -6.28 -3.06
N SER A 88 -2.74 -6.00 -2.44
CA SER A 88 -3.67 -7.03 -1.96
C SER A 88 -4.40 -7.72 -3.12
N TYR A 89 -4.74 -7.01 -4.20
CA TYR A 89 -5.29 -7.62 -5.41
C TYR A 89 -4.33 -8.64 -6.02
N CYS A 90 -3.02 -8.39 -6.01
CA CYS A 90 -2.03 -9.38 -6.47
C CYS A 90 -2.20 -10.73 -5.76
N MET A 91 -2.46 -10.74 -4.45
CA MET A 91 -2.77 -11.98 -3.72
C MET A 91 -4.17 -12.52 -4.06
N TYR A 92 -5.20 -11.69 -3.91
CA TYR A 92 -6.59 -12.13 -4.06
C TYR A 92 -6.87 -12.73 -5.44
N SER A 93 -6.45 -12.04 -6.49
CA SER A 93 -6.69 -12.44 -7.88
C SER A 93 -5.89 -13.67 -8.29
N VAL A 94 -4.62 -13.80 -7.86
CA VAL A 94 -3.80 -14.98 -8.18
C VAL A 94 -4.35 -16.22 -7.48
N VAL A 95 -4.71 -16.12 -6.19
CA VAL A 95 -5.32 -17.25 -5.46
C VAL A 95 -6.69 -17.63 -6.07
N ALA A 96 -7.50 -16.65 -6.44
CA ALA A 96 -8.78 -16.91 -7.12
C ALA A 96 -8.59 -17.56 -8.50
N LEU A 97 -7.56 -17.15 -9.26
CA LEU A 97 -7.22 -17.72 -10.56
C LEU A 97 -6.75 -19.17 -10.41
N LEU A 98 -5.88 -19.46 -9.44
CA LEU A 98 -5.41 -20.81 -9.13
C LEU A 98 -6.54 -21.73 -8.70
N HIS A 99 -7.54 -21.20 -7.97
CA HIS A 99 -8.78 -21.90 -7.63
C HIS A 99 -9.81 -21.93 -8.78
N ARG A 100 -9.46 -21.43 -9.96
CA ARG A 100 -10.31 -21.36 -11.16
C ARG A 100 -11.63 -20.61 -10.95
N ARG A 101 -11.64 -19.58 -10.10
CA ARG A 101 -12.84 -18.77 -9.79
C ARG A 101 -12.93 -17.46 -10.59
N CYS A 102 -11.83 -17.02 -11.17
CA CYS A 102 -11.77 -15.90 -12.09
C CYS A 102 -10.94 -16.27 -13.32
N SER A 103 -11.12 -15.52 -14.41
CA SER A 103 -10.30 -15.67 -15.61
C SER A 103 -8.99 -14.86 -15.49
N PHE A 104 -8.01 -15.20 -16.33
CA PHE A 104 -6.78 -14.40 -16.44
C PHE A 104 -7.08 -12.95 -16.89
N VAL A 105 -8.11 -12.75 -17.73
CA VAL A 105 -8.57 -11.42 -18.15
C VAL A 105 -9.14 -10.64 -16.97
N ASP A 106 -9.91 -11.28 -16.10
CA ASP A 106 -10.42 -10.64 -14.89
C ASP A 106 -9.29 -10.21 -13.96
N LEU A 107 -8.25 -11.04 -13.81
CA LEU A 107 -7.05 -10.71 -13.05
C LEU A 107 -6.41 -9.43 -13.60
N LEU A 108 -6.07 -9.39 -14.89
CA LEU A 108 -5.44 -8.22 -15.52
C LEU A 108 -6.30 -6.96 -15.40
N LYS A 109 -7.62 -7.09 -15.57
CA LYS A 109 -8.59 -6.00 -15.41
C LYS A 109 -8.57 -5.45 -13.98
N THR A 110 -8.60 -6.31 -12.97
CA THR A 110 -8.54 -5.87 -11.57
C THR A 110 -7.21 -5.20 -11.24
N TRP A 111 -6.10 -5.73 -11.75
CA TRP A 111 -4.77 -5.16 -11.58
C TRP A 111 -4.68 -3.76 -12.19
N PHE A 112 -5.13 -3.61 -13.43
CA PHE A 112 -5.10 -2.34 -14.13
C PHE A 112 -5.92 -1.28 -13.39
N VAL A 113 -7.19 -1.56 -13.09
CA VAL A 113 -8.07 -0.57 -12.45
C VAL A 113 -7.62 -0.24 -11.03
N SER A 114 -7.19 -1.24 -10.25
CA SER A 114 -6.72 -0.98 -8.88
C SER A 114 -5.41 -0.19 -8.85
N PHE A 115 -4.48 -0.46 -9.77
CA PHE A 115 -3.24 0.30 -9.90
C PHE A 115 -3.51 1.78 -10.21
N PHE A 116 -4.30 2.06 -11.24
CA PHE A 116 -4.62 3.44 -11.62
C PHE A 116 -5.52 4.14 -10.60
N GLY A 117 -6.43 3.41 -9.95
CA GLY A 117 -7.21 3.94 -8.83
C GLY A 117 -6.31 4.35 -7.66
N ASN A 118 -5.41 3.46 -7.22
CA ASN A 118 -4.46 3.79 -6.15
C ASN A 118 -3.56 4.98 -6.51
N LEU A 119 -3.05 5.04 -7.75
CA LEU A 119 -2.25 6.15 -8.23
C LEU A 119 -3.05 7.46 -8.20
N ALA A 120 -4.29 7.47 -8.71
CA ALA A 120 -5.14 8.65 -8.70
C ALA A 120 -5.43 9.13 -7.27
N GLY A 121 -5.71 8.21 -6.34
CA GLY A 121 -5.91 8.51 -4.92
C GLY A 121 -4.68 9.12 -4.25
N ALA A 122 -3.51 8.55 -4.55
CA ALA A 122 -2.24 9.06 -4.02
C ALA A 122 -1.92 10.47 -4.56
N LEU A 123 -2.11 10.71 -5.86
CA LEU A 123 -1.91 12.02 -6.47
C LEU A 123 -2.89 13.06 -5.92
N PHE A 124 -4.17 12.69 -5.77
CA PHE A 124 -5.17 13.55 -5.14
C PHE A 124 -4.74 13.94 -3.73
N PHE A 125 -4.34 12.98 -2.91
CA PHE A 125 -3.92 13.23 -1.54
C PHE A 125 -2.71 14.18 -1.47
N VAL A 126 -1.72 13.96 -2.33
CA VAL A 126 -0.54 14.85 -2.41
C VAL A 126 -0.96 16.25 -2.83
N VAL A 127 -1.77 16.42 -3.88
CA VAL A 127 -2.21 17.75 -4.34
C VAL A 127 -2.97 18.50 -3.24
N VAL A 128 -3.85 17.82 -2.50
CA VAL A 128 -4.59 18.44 -1.39
C VAL A 128 -3.66 18.83 -0.24
N LEU A 129 -2.78 17.91 0.18
CA LEU A 129 -1.95 18.11 1.37
C LEU A 129 -0.77 19.07 1.14
N THR A 130 -0.07 18.92 0.01
CA THR A 130 1.13 19.72 -0.31
C THR A 130 0.82 20.94 -1.16
N GLY A 131 -0.13 20.85 -2.10
CA GLY A 131 -0.46 21.95 -3.01
C GLY A 131 -1.34 23.00 -2.36
N TYR A 132 -2.46 22.59 -1.77
CA TYR A 132 -3.40 23.53 -1.13
C TYR A 132 -3.22 23.63 0.39
N GLY A 133 -2.70 22.58 1.04
CA GLY A 133 -2.55 22.49 2.49
C GLY A 133 -1.19 22.93 3.05
N GLY A 134 -0.19 23.22 2.21
CA GLY A 134 1.12 23.76 2.62
C GLY A 134 1.99 22.86 3.53
N THR A 135 1.57 21.62 3.82
CA THR A 135 2.14 20.79 4.92
C THR A 135 3.59 20.35 4.66
N PHE A 136 4.08 20.45 3.42
CA PHE A 136 5.45 20.11 3.02
C PHE A 136 6.19 21.28 2.35
N GLU A 137 5.72 22.52 2.53
CA GLU A 137 6.37 23.69 1.90
C GLU A 137 7.63 24.13 2.62
N SER A 138 7.70 23.93 3.95
CA SER A 138 8.87 24.32 4.74
C SER A 138 10.09 23.44 4.47
N ASP A 139 11.27 24.06 4.53
CA ASP A 139 12.55 23.47 4.10
C ASP A 139 12.87 22.06 4.63
N PRO A 140 12.68 21.72 5.93
CA PRO A 140 13.04 20.38 6.41
C PRO A 140 12.13 19.28 5.82
N PHE A 141 10.85 19.58 5.61
CA PHE A 141 9.88 18.62 5.07
C PHE A 141 10.06 18.43 3.56
N LYS A 142 10.27 19.53 2.83
CA LYS A 142 10.51 19.51 1.39
C LYS A 142 11.81 18.80 1.04
N ALA A 143 12.90 19.10 1.77
CA ALA A 143 14.20 18.48 1.56
C ALA A 143 14.15 16.96 1.79
N GLU A 144 13.48 16.51 2.86
CA GLU A 144 13.33 15.09 3.16
C GLU A 144 12.51 14.37 2.09
N ALA A 145 11.38 14.94 1.63
CA ALA A 145 10.58 14.35 0.57
C ALA A 145 11.37 14.16 -0.74
N LEU A 146 12.16 15.17 -1.14
CA LEU A 146 13.02 15.10 -2.33
C LEU A 146 14.16 14.08 -2.16
N SER A 147 14.80 14.06 -0.99
CA SER A 147 15.86 13.11 -0.65
C SER A 147 15.34 11.67 -0.70
N PHE A 148 14.19 11.42 -0.08
CA PHE A 148 13.52 10.14 -0.06
C PHE A 148 13.19 9.65 -1.48
N ALA A 149 12.59 10.50 -2.32
CA ALA A 149 12.27 10.18 -3.71
C ALA A 149 13.53 9.80 -4.52
N LYS A 150 14.61 10.60 -4.42
CA LYS A 150 15.89 10.31 -5.10
C LYS A 150 16.48 8.97 -4.66
N SER A 151 16.46 8.71 -3.35
CA SER A 151 17.00 7.46 -2.76
C SER A 151 16.24 6.19 -3.20
N LYS A 152 14.99 6.34 -3.64
CA LYS A 152 14.15 5.22 -4.08
C LYS A 152 14.13 5.03 -5.59
N ALA A 153 14.15 6.12 -6.36
CA ALA A 153 13.95 6.07 -7.81
C ALA A 153 15.25 6.22 -8.62
N VAL A 154 16.24 6.95 -8.11
CA VAL A 154 17.43 7.34 -8.89
C VAL A 154 18.67 6.57 -8.47
N THR A 155 18.89 6.42 -7.16
CA THR A 155 20.13 5.79 -6.65
C THR A 155 20.23 4.27 -6.81
N PRO A 156 19.15 3.46 -6.69
CA PRO A 156 19.29 2.01 -6.74
C PRO A 156 19.26 1.47 -8.17
N HIS A 157 19.95 0.35 -8.41
CA HIS A 157 19.84 -0.39 -9.67
C HIS A 157 18.48 -1.08 -9.81
N TRP A 158 18.04 -1.35 -11.04
CA TRP A 158 16.74 -1.96 -11.34
C TRP A 158 16.47 -3.25 -10.54
N HIS A 159 17.48 -4.12 -10.41
CA HIS A 159 17.35 -5.40 -9.71
C HIS A 159 17.13 -5.21 -8.20
N GLN A 160 17.73 -4.17 -7.61
CA GLN A 160 17.53 -3.83 -6.19
C GLN A 160 16.09 -3.37 -5.94
N ILE A 161 15.52 -2.59 -6.87
CA ILE A 161 14.12 -2.16 -6.81
C ILE A 161 13.21 -3.38 -6.91
N PHE A 162 13.47 -4.26 -7.88
CA PHE A 162 12.68 -5.47 -8.09
C PHE A 162 12.68 -6.41 -6.87
N LEU A 163 13.86 -6.74 -6.32
CA LEU A 163 13.97 -7.60 -5.14
C LEU A 163 13.31 -6.99 -3.90
N LYS A 164 13.48 -5.67 -3.68
CA LYS A 164 12.77 -4.96 -2.60
C LYS A 164 11.25 -4.99 -2.81
N GLY A 165 10.79 -4.91 -4.06
CA GLY A 165 9.38 -5.02 -4.42
C GLY A 165 8.79 -6.38 -4.05
N ILE A 166 9.50 -7.48 -4.31
CA ILE A 166 9.09 -8.84 -3.92
C ILE A 166 8.88 -8.93 -2.40
N LEU A 167 9.90 -8.54 -1.63
CA LEU A 167 9.84 -8.62 -0.16
C LEU A 167 8.79 -7.69 0.43
N CYS A 168 8.65 -6.48 -0.11
CA CYS A 168 7.62 -5.53 0.30
C CYS A 168 6.23 -6.13 0.10
N ASN A 169 5.94 -6.65 -1.09
CA ASN A 169 4.61 -7.20 -1.37
C ASN A 169 4.36 -8.50 -0.59
N TRP A 170 5.40 -9.31 -0.31
CA TRP A 170 5.27 -10.47 0.56
C TRP A 170 4.79 -10.07 1.96
N LEU A 171 5.39 -9.03 2.56
CA LEU A 171 4.98 -8.51 3.87
C LEU A 171 3.57 -7.92 3.84
N VAL A 172 3.21 -7.18 2.79
CA VAL A 172 1.86 -6.62 2.64
C VAL A 172 0.82 -7.74 2.55
N CYS A 173 1.05 -8.73 1.68
CA CYS A 173 0.16 -9.89 1.54
C CYS A 173 0.06 -10.69 2.84
N MET A 174 1.17 -10.85 3.57
CA MET A 174 1.16 -11.49 4.89
C MET A 174 0.30 -10.72 5.89
N ALA A 175 0.44 -9.40 5.97
CA ALA A 175 -0.37 -8.56 6.85
C ALA A 175 -1.87 -8.66 6.51
N VAL A 176 -2.21 -8.66 5.21
CA VAL A 176 -3.59 -8.85 4.73
C VAL A 176 -4.11 -10.23 5.12
N PHE A 177 -3.32 -11.28 4.89
CA PHE A 177 -3.68 -12.66 5.20
C PHE A 177 -3.92 -12.84 6.71
N LEU A 178 -3.04 -12.26 7.54
CA LEU A 178 -3.19 -12.27 8.99
C LEU A 178 -4.47 -11.55 9.44
N ALA A 179 -4.77 -10.37 8.86
CA ALA A 179 -5.99 -9.62 9.15
C ALA A 179 -7.27 -10.38 8.77
N ILE A 180 -7.23 -11.21 7.72
CA ILE A 180 -8.35 -12.10 7.36
C ILE A 180 -8.43 -13.29 8.31
N SER A 181 -7.29 -13.85 8.74
CA SER A 181 -7.24 -15.01 9.64
C SER A 181 -7.60 -14.69 11.09
N SER A 182 -7.38 -13.46 11.55
CA SER A 182 -7.57 -13.04 12.95
C SER A 182 -9.03 -12.78 13.32
N ARG A 183 -9.96 -13.28 12.52
CA ARG A 183 -11.41 -13.20 12.71
C ARG A 183 -11.97 -14.50 13.22
#